data_AF-A0AAN6HBT9-F1
#
_entry.id   AF-A0AAN6HBT9-F1
#
_cell.length_a   1.000
_cell.length_b   1.000
_cell.length_c   1.000
_cell.angle_alpha   90.00
_cell.angle_beta   90.00
_cell.angle_gamma   90.00
#
_symmetry.space_group_name_H-M   'P 1'
#
loop_
_entity.id
_entity.type
_entity.pdbx_description
1 polymer ?
#
loop_
_entity_poly.entity_id
_entity_poly.type
_entity_poly.pdbx_seq_one_letter_code
_entity_poly.pdbx_strand_id
1 'polypeptide(L)'
;MTPTLAFYLVSIVNGASLFGRILSGIVADRFGRFNMLAASAFAAGIITFCWTTATSAAGLVVWTVAFGFASGAILSLQLACATTLADPSSAATVVGAVVGSTSLASLFATPIAGELIKHGYIAPSCFSGAMLLVGGCLIAGSRFSQSRSLTARI
;
A
#
# COMPACT_ATOMS: atom_id res chain seq x y z
N MET A 1 0.28 -15.56 21.03
CA MET A 1 1.33 -15.64 19.99
C MET A 1 2.67 -15.67 20.69
N THR A 2 3.58 -16.58 20.31
CA THR A 2 4.95 -16.53 20.82
C THR A 2 5.64 -15.26 20.28
N PRO A 3 6.37 -14.50 21.12
CA PRO A 3 7.01 -13.24 20.70
C PRO A 3 7.90 -13.38 19.46
N THR A 4 8.50 -14.55 19.29
CA THR A 4 9.34 -14.91 18.15
C THR A 4 8.58 -14.90 16.82
N LEU A 5 7.35 -15.42 16.79
CA LEU A 5 6.57 -15.50 15.56
C LEU A 5 6.13 -14.10 15.07
N ALA A 6 5.71 -13.23 15.98
CA ALA A 6 5.35 -11.85 15.64
C ALA A 6 6.53 -11.07 15.04
N PHE A 7 7.73 -11.26 15.60
CA PHE A 7 8.96 -10.65 15.05
C PHE A 7 9.27 -11.18 13.64
N TYR A 8 9.22 -12.50 13.44
CA TYR A 8 9.44 -13.09 12.11
C TYR A 8 8.41 -12.64 11.09
N LEU A 9 7.14 -12.48 11.46
CA LEU A 9 6.11 -11.95 10.56
C LEU A 9 6.48 -10.57 10.04
N VAL A 10 6.98 -9.67 10.90
CA VAL A 10 7.44 -8.34 10.47
C VAL A 10 8.64 -8.44 9.54
N SER A 11 9.60 -9.33 9.83
CA SER A 11 10.73 -9.58 8.92
C SER A 11 10.27 -10.10 7.56
N ILE A 12 9.28 -11.01 7.53
CA ILE A 12 8.69 -11.56 6.30
C ILE A 12 7.98 -10.47 5.51
N VAL A 13 7.19 -9.60 6.15
CA VAL A 13 6.54 -8.46 5.47
C VAL A 13 7.57 -7.58 4.77
N ASN A 14 8.65 -7.21 5.48
CA ASN A 14 9.69 -6.36 4.91
C ASN A 14 10.46 -7.06 3.78
N GLY A 15 10.76 -8.36 3.94
CA GLY A 15 11.38 -9.16 2.89
C GLY A 15 10.51 -9.27 1.63
N ALA A 16 9.22 -9.59 1.79
CA ALA A 16 8.26 -9.64 0.69
C ALA A 16 8.07 -8.26 0.03
N SER A 17 8.14 -7.18 0.82
CA SER A 17 8.05 -5.81 0.35
C SER A 17 9.19 -5.43 -0.59
N LEU A 18 10.41 -5.93 -0.38
CA LEU A 18 11.52 -5.74 -1.32
C LEU A 18 11.17 -6.30 -2.71
N PHE A 19 10.66 -7.54 -2.77
CA PHE A 19 10.27 -8.16 -4.03
C PHE A 19 9.08 -7.43 -4.68
N GLY A 20 8.12 -6.99 -3.86
CA GLY A 20 7.01 -6.14 -4.30
C GLY A 20 7.50 -4.89 -5.02
N ARG A 21 8.43 -4.14 -4.40
CA ARG A 21 9.02 -2.91 -4.95
C ARG A 21 9.70 -3.12 -6.30
N ILE A 22 10.54 -4.15 -6.39
CA ILE A 22 11.33 -4.43 -7.60
C ILE A 22 10.41 -4.87 -8.73
N LEU A 23 9.56 -5.88 -8.46
CA LEU A 23 8.71 -6.47 -9.50
C LEU A 23 7.64 -5.50 -9.96
N SER A 24 7.00 -4.76 -9.05
CA SER A 24 6.01 -3.75 -9.42
C SER A 24 6.61 -2.61 -10.23
N GLY A 25 7.86 -2.21 -9.95
CA GLY A 25 8.56 -1.19 -10.73
C GLY A 25 8.74 -1.63 -12.18
N ILE A 26 9.27 -2.84 -12.40
CA ILE A 26 9.47 -3.40 -13.74
C ILE A 26 8.14 -3.54 -14.49
N VAL A 27 7.09 -4.01 -13.81
CA VAL A 27 5.75 -4.17 -14.40
C VAL A 27 5.11 -2.80 -14.69
N ALA A 28 5.29 -1.82 -13.82
CA ALA A 28 4.75 -0.47 -14.00
C ALA A 28 5.35 0.25 -15.21
N ASP A 29 6.62 0.01 -15.55
CA ASP A 29 7.23 0.57 -16.76
C ASP A 29 6.57 0.04 -18.05
N ARG A 30 5.91 -1.13 -17.99
CA ARG A 30 5.16 -1.70 -19.11
C ARG A 30 3.67 -1.31 -19.10
N PHE A 31 3.02 -1.34 -17.94
CA PHE A 31 1.57 -1.18 -17.81
C PHE A 31 1.10 0.22 -17.34
N GLY A 32 2.04 1.13 -17.06
CA GLY A 32 1.78 2.47 -16.55
C GLY A 32 1.79 2.53 -15.02
N ARG A 33 2.47 3.54 -14.49
CA ARG A 33 2.72 3.72 -13.05
C ARG A 33 1.43 3.89 -12.26
N PHE A 34 0.53 4.76 -12.73
CA PHE A 34 -0.76 5.00 -12.07
C PHE A 34 -1.68 3.78 -12.05
N ASN A 35 -1.71 2.98 -13.12
CA ASN A 35 -2.57 1.80 -13.21
C ASN A 35 -2.11 0.71 -12.24
N MET A 36 -0.79 0.45 -12.22
CA MET A 36 -0.21 -0.52 -11.31
C MET A 36 -0.31 -0.07 -9.83
N LEU A 37 -0.31 1.25 -9.56
CA LEU A 37 -0.50 1.79 -8.22
C LEU A 37 -1.95 1.62 -7.73
N ALA A 38 -2.93 1.88 -8.59
CA ALA A 38 -4.33 1.63 -8.25
C ALA A 38 -4.58 0.12 -8.03
N ALA A 39 -4.07 -0.73 -8.91
CA ALA A 39 -4.22 -2.19 -8.80
C ALA A 39 -3.58 -2.73 -7.50
N SER A 40 -2.39 -2.24 -7.13
CA SER A 40 -1.73 -2.66 -5.89
C SER A 40 -2.48 -2.16 -4.65
N ALA A 41 -3.06 -0.96 -4.67
CA ALA A 41 -3.91 -0.45 -3.60
C ALA A 41 -5.19 -1.29 -3.41
N PHE A 42 -5.87 -1.66 -4.51
CA PHE A 42 -7.04 -2.55 -4.45
C PHE A 42 -6.66 -3.94 -3.94
N ALA A 43 -5.56 -4.52 -4.44
CA ALA A 43 -5.07 -5.82 -3.99
C ALA A 43 -4.71 -5.78 -2.49
N ALA A 44 -4.00 -4.75 -2.03
CA ALA A 44 -3.66 -4.56 -0.63
C ALA A 44 -4.92 -4.45 0.24
N GLY A 45 -5.92 -3.65 -0.18
CA GLY A 45 -7.18 -3.51 0.54
C GLY A 45 -7.91 -4.85 0.72
N ILE A 46 -8.05 -5.63 -0.37
CA ILE A 46 -8.68 -6.97 -0.33
C ILE A 46 -7.91 -7.90 0.61
N ILE A 47 -6.58 -7.94 0.49
CA ILE A 47 -5.73 -8.77 1.36
C ILE A 47 -5.89 -8.36 2.83
N THR A 48 -5.97 -7.06 3.13
CA THR A 48 -6.13 -6.56 4.50
C THR A 48 -7.47 -6.96 5.14
N PHE A 49 -8.55 -7.06 4.37
CA PHE A 49 -9.82 -7.62 4.87
C PHE A 49 -9.69 -9.10 5.26
N CYS A 50 -8.88 -9.86 4.53
CA CYS A 50 -8.67 -11.28 4.78
C CYS A 50 -7.83 -11.57 6.04
N TRP A 51 -7.16 -10.59 6.65
CA TRP A 51 -6.33 -10.82 7.86
C TRP A 51 -7.12 -11.58 8.92
N THR A 52 -8.33 -11.12 9.23
CA THR A 52 -9.13 -11.64 10.35
C THR A 52 -9.49 -13.11 10.24
N THR A 53 -9.43 -13.68 9.03
CA THR A 53 -9.68 -15.10 8.76
C THR A 53 -8.46 -15.99 8.96
N ALA A 54 -7.26 -15.41 9.03
CA ALA A 54 -6.00 -16.13 9.23
C ALA A 54 -5.80 -16.48 10.72
N THR A 55 -6.42 -17.57 11.16
CA THR A 55 -6.32 -18.10 12.53
C THR A 55 -5.11 -19.01 12.75
N SER A 56 -4.49 -19.51 11.67
CA SER A 56 -3.33 -20.40 11.73
C SER A 56 -2.00 -19.66 11.48
N ALA A 57 -0.91 -20.18 12.06
CA ALA A 57 0.43 -19.63 11.85
C ALA A 57 0.83 -19.60 10.36
N ALA A 58 0.52 -20.68 9.62
CA ALA A 58 0.76 -20.75 8.19
C ALA A 58 -0.08 -19.71 7.42
N GLY A 59 -1.35 -19.51 7.81
CA GLY A 59 -2.21 -18.50 7.21
C GLY A 59 -1.68 -17.08 7.40
N LEU A 60 -1.14 -16.77 8.58
CA LEU A 60 -0.51 -15.48 8.86
C LEU A 60 0.74 -15.25 8.02
N VAL A 61 1.56 -16.28 7.79
CA VAL A 61 2.75 -16.18 6.92
C VAL A 61 2.35 -15.92 5.47
N VAL A 62 1.36 -16.62 4.94
CA VAL A 62 0.87 -16.37 3.58
C VAL A 62 0.30 -14.95 3.45
N TRP A 63 -0.46 -14.53 4.46
CA TRP A 63 -1.02 -13.19 4.52
C TRP A 63 0.07 -12.10 4.56
N THR A 64 1.11 -12.26 5.39
CA THR A 64 2.20 -11.28 5.47
C THR A 64 3.02 -11.20 4.19
N VAL A 65 3.22 -12.31 3.48
CA VAL A 65 3.87 -12.31 2.17
C VAL A 65 3.03 -11.55 1.15
N ALA A 66 1.73 -11.86 1.06
CA ALA A 66 0.82 -11.21 0.11
C ALA A 66 0.68 -9.70 0.41
N PHE A 67 0.48 -9.34 1.68
CA PHE A 67 0.38 -7.95 2.11
C PHE A 67 1.70 -7.21 1.93
N GLY A 68 2.84 -7.83 2.29
CA GLY A 68 4.16 -7.26 2.11
C GLY A 68 4.46 -6.94 0.64
N PHE A 69 4.14 -7.88 -0.26
CA PHE A 69 4.28 -7.66 -1.70
C PHE A 69 3.44 -6.49 -2.21
N ALA A 70 2.15 -6.44 -1.86
CA ALA A 70 1.25 -5.37 -2.30
C ALA A 70 1.62 -4.00 -1.71
N SER A 71 1.96 -3.96 -0.42
CA SER A 71 2.41 -2.75 0.28
C SER A 71 3.73 -2.21 -0.28
N GLY A 72 4.68 -3.12 -0.57
CA GLY A 72 5.93 -2.76 -1.24
C GLY A 72 5.70 -2.10 -2.60
N ALA A 73 4.76 -2.66 -3.38
CA ALA A 73 4.40 -2.08 -4.67
C ALA A 73 3.88 -0.64 -4.54
N ILE A 74 3.00 -0.37 -3.56
CA ILE A 74 2.45 0.98 -3.32
C ILE A 74 3.57 1.98 -3.01
N LEU A 75 4.47 1.63 -2.08
CA LEU A 75 5.51 2.57 -1.61
C LEU A 75 6.47 2.99 -2.73
N SER A 76 6.88 2.07 -3.60
CA SER A 76 7.74 2.40 -4.75
C SER A 76 7.00 3.21 -5.81
N LEU A 77 5.76 2.84 -6.13
CA LEU A 77 5.02 3.49 -7.20
C LEU A 77 4.46 4.86 -6.82
N GLN A 78 4.14 5.08 -5.55
CA GLN A 78 3.71 6.38 -5.06
C GLN A 78 4.76 7.47 -5.36
N LEU A 79 6.03 7.18 -5.08
CA LEU A 79 7.13 8.09 -5.37
C LEU A 79 7.36 8.24 -6.88
N ALA A 80 7.29 7.15 -7.63
CA ALA A 80 7.43 7.19 -9.09
C ALA A 80 6.32 7.99 -9.79
N CYS A 81 5.08 7.93 -9.28
CA CYS A 81 3.96 8.74 -9.79
C CYS A 81 4.16 10.22 -9.44
N ALA A 82 4.61 10.51 -8.22
CA ALA A 82 4.87 11.88 -7.77
C ALA A 82 5.94 12.58 -8.62
N THR A 83 7.03 11.88 -8.94
CA THR A 83 8.12 12.44 -9.77
C THR A 83 7.77 12.53 -11.25
N THR A 84 6.88 11.68 -11.77
CA THR A 84 6.34 11.81 -13.13
C THR A 84 5.56 13.13 -13.31
N LEU A 85 4.85 13.59 -12.28
CA LEU A 85 4.03 14.82 -12.34
C LEU A 85 4.81 16.10 -12.04
N ALA A 86 6.01 15.98 -11.49
CA ALA A 86 6.79 17.11 -11.04
C ALA A 86 7.80 17.55 -12.10
N ASP A 87 7.99 18.86 -12.22
CA ASP A 87 9.14 19.38 -12.96
C ASP A 87 10.46 18.95 -12.29
N PRO A 88 11.54 18.68 -13.05
CA PRO A 88 12.82 18.23 -12.49
C PRO A 88 13.38 19.15 -11.40
N SER A 89 13.11 20.46 -11.49
CA SER A 89 13.52 21.48 -10.51
C SER A 89 12.72 21.45 -9.22
N SER A 90 11.51 20.88 -9.23
CA SER A 90 10.58 20.82 -8.08
C SER A 90 10.33 19.40 -7.58
N ALA A 91 10.95 18.39 -8.20
CA ALA A 91 10.75 16.98 -7.87
C ALA A 91 10.97 16.66 -6.39
N ALA A 92 12.01 17.23 -5.76
CA ALA A 92 12.27 17.06 -4.34
C ALA A 92 11.15 17.63 -3.46
N THR A 93 10.60 18.80 -3.82
CA THR A 93 9.48 19.44 -3.11
C THR A 93 8.21 18.61 -3.21
N VAL A 94 7.88 18.09 -4.40
CA VAL A 94 6.70 17.25 -4.61
C VAL A 94 6.83 15.93 -3.87
N VAL A 95 7.98 15.26 -3.95
CA VAL A 95 8.26 14.04 -3.17
C VAL A 95 8.16 14.32 -1.68
N GLY A 96 8.74 15.44 -1.21
CA GLY A 96 8.64 15.89 0.17
C GLY A 96 7.20 16.09 0.64
N ALA A 97 6.35 16.70 -0.18
CA ALA A 97 4.93 16.90 0.12
C ALA A 97 4.16 15.56 0.21
N VAL A 98 4.46 14.62 -0.69
CA VAL A 98 3.83 13.28 -0.70
C VAL A 98 4.26 12.45 0.51
N VAL A 99 5.55 12.45 0.85
CA VAL A 99 6.04 11.74 2.05
C VAL A 99 5.56 12.44 3.32
N GLY A 100 5.54 13.78 3.34
CA GLY A 100 5.05 14.57 4.47
C GLY A 100 3.58 14.30 4.79
N SER A 101 2.71 14.26 3.79
CA SER A 101 1.30 13.89 3.97
C SER A 101 1.13 12.44 4.47
N THR A 102 1.95 11.51 3.98
CA THR A 102 1.94 10.10 4.43
C THR A 102 2.39 9.96 5.90
N SER A 103 3.34 10.79 6.35
CA SER A 103 3.78 10.82 7.75
C SER A 103 2.67 11.27 8.69
N LEU A 104 1.87 12.27 8.31
CA LEU A 104 0.71 12.70 9.11
C LEU A 104 -0.32 11.58 9.25
N ALA A 105 -0.62 10.86 8.15
CA ALA A 105 -1.51 9.71 8.21
C ALA A 105 -0.96 8.61 9.14
N SER A 106 0.35 8.34 9.07
CA SER A 106 1.01 7.33 9.91
C SER A 106 1.00 7.71 11.41
N LEU A 107 1.07 9.00 11.73
CA LEU A 107 0.98 9.50 13.10
C LEU A 107 -0.38 9.19 13.73
N PHE A 108 -1.48 9.42 13.01
CA PHE A 108 -2.84 9.15 13.49
C PHE A 108 -3.24 7.68 13.38
N ALA A 109 -2.62 6.89 12.49
CA ALA A 109 -2.96 5.48 12.30
C ALA A 109 -2.80 4.65 13.58
N THR A 110 -1.75 4.91 14.38
CA THR A 110 -1.46 4.14 15.61
C THR A 110 -2.52 4.33 16.71
N PRO A 111 -2.89 5.56 17.13
CA PRO A 111 -3.95 5.72 18.13
C PRO A 111 -5.31 5.25 17.63
N ILE A 112 -5.64 5.45 16.34
CA ILE A 112 -6.89 4.96 15.75
C ILE A 112 -6.95 3.42 15.83
N ALA A 113 -5.87 2.74 15.42
CA ALA A 113 -5.77 1.28 15.52
C ALA A 113 -5.83 0.79 16.98
N GLY A 114 -5.20 1.53 17.91
CA GLY A 114 -5.20 1.24 19.34
C GLY A 114 -6.57 1.39 20.01
N GLU A 115 -7.44 2.27 19.50
CA GLU A 115 -8.83 2.34 19.95
C GLU A 115 -9.69 1.25 19.30
N LEU A 116 -9.54 1.04 17.99
CA LEU A 116 -10.30 0.04 17.23
C LEU A 116 -10.09 -1.38 17.75
N ILE A 117 -8.88 -1.74 18.18
CA ILE A 117 -8.57 -3.08 18.66
C ILE A 117 -9.33 -3.44 19.96
N LYS A 118 -9.77 -2.46 20.75
CA LYS A 118 -10.62 -2.68 21.93
C LYS A 118 -11.98 -3.28 21.58
N HIS A 119 -12.46 -3.02 20.36
CA HIS A 119 -13.69 -3.57 19.81
C HIS A 119 -13.48 -4.88 19.01
N GLY A 120 -12.27 -5.47 19.08
CA GLY A 120 -11.89 -6.69 18.39
C GLY A 120 -11.05 -6.44 17.13
N TYR A 121 -10.55 -7.51 16.53
CA TYR A 121 -9.63 -7.45 15.38
C TYR A 121 -10.31 -7.18 14.03
N ILE A 122 -11.64 -7.28 13.98
CA ILE A 122 -12.41 -7.00 12.76
C ILE A 122 -12.44 -5.50 12.47
N ALA A 123 -12.66 -4.66 13.50
CA ALA A 123 -12.71 -3.22 13.36
C ALA A 123 -11.44 -2.60 12.72
N PRO A 124 -10.21 -2.90 13.18
CA PRO A 124 -8.99 -2.37 12.57
C PRO A 124 -8.73 -2.94 11.16
N SER A 125 -9.11 -4.20 10.90
CA SER A 125 -8.99 -4.80 9.56
C SER A 125 -9.93 -4.11 8.56
N CYS A 126 -11.19 -3.89 8.95
CA CYS A 126 -12.16 -3.20 8.11
C CYS A 126 -11.76 -1.73 7.86
N PHE A 127 -11.30 -1.03 8.90
CA PHE A 127 -10.82 0.35 8.77
C PHE A 127 -9.62 0.44 7.82
N SER A 128 -8.62 -0.40 8.01
CA SER A 128 -7.40 -0.40 7.19
C SER A 128 -7.70 -0.79 5.74
N GLY A 129 -8.50 -1.84 5.53
CA GLY A 129 -8.94 -2.27 4.20
C GLY A 129 -9.76 -1.20 3.48
N ALA A 130 -10.70 -0.56 4.17
CA ALA A 130 -11.51 0.52 3.61
C ALA A 130 -10.66 1.73 3.21
N MET A 131 -9.71 2.15 4.05
CA MET A 131 -8.80 3.26 3.73
C MET A 131 -7.92 2.95 2.50
N LEU A 132 -7.44 1.71 2.35
CA LEU A 132 -6.70 1.28 1.17
C LEU A 132 -7.57 1.29 -0.10
N LEU A 133 -8.83 0.85 0.00
CA LEU A 133 -9.77 0.92 -1.13
C LEU A 133 -10.13 2.36 -1.50
N VAL A 134 -10.38 3.23 -0.52
CA VAL A 134 -10.63 4.65 -0.76
C VAL A 134 -9.42 5.30 -1.42
N GLY A 135 -8.20 5.01 -0.94
CA GLY A 135 -6.96 5.43 -1.58
C GLY A 135 -6.84 4.94 -3.02
N GLY A 136 -7.12 3.65 -3.26
CA GLY A 136 -7.16 3.07 -4.61
C GLY A 136 -8.17 3.74 -5.54
N CYS A 137 -9.37 4.04 -5.05
CA CYS A 137 -10.40 4.80 -5.79
C CYS A 137 -9.97 6.24 -6.09
N LEU A 138 -9.33 6.93 -5.15
CA LEU A 138 -8.82 8.28 -5.35
C LEU A 138 -7.69 8.30 -6.40
N ILE A 139 -6.80 7.30 -6.37
CA ILE A 139 -5.72 7.15 -7.36
C ILE A 139 -6.27 6.78 -8.74
N ALA A 140 -7.27 5.90 -8.79
CA ALA A 140 -7.97 5.59 -10.03
C ALA A 140 -8.69 6.84 -10.58
N GLY A 141 -9.36 7.60 -9.72
CA GLY A 141 -10.05 8.84 -10.07
C GLY A 141 -9.09 9.93 -10.56
N SER A 142 -7.94 10.13 -9.91
CA SER A 142 -6.92 11.08 -10.36
C SER A 142 -6.35 10.69 -11.72
N ARG A 143 -6.18 9.40 -11.97
CA ARG A 143 -5.83 8.87 -13.30
C ARG A 143 -6.89 9.19 -14.35
N PHE A 144 -8.18 8.96 -14.07
CA PHE A 144 -9.26 9.30 -14.99
C PHE A 144 -9.35 10.81 -15.28
N SER A 145 -8.98 11.65 -14.31
CA SER A 145 -8.93 13.11 -14.48
C SER A 145 -7.74 13.59 -15.30
N GLN A 146 -6.60 12.88 -15.28
CA GLN A 146 -5.40 13.25 -16.05
C GLN A 146 -5.40 12.71 -17.48
N SER A 147 -5.93 11.50 -17.71
CA SER A 147 -6.03 10.92 -19.05
C SER A 147 -7.19 9.94 -19.17
N ARG A 148 -8.11 10.20 -20.11
CA ARG A 148 -9.20 9.27 -20.49
C ARG A 148 -8.71 8.03 -21.25
N SER A 149 -7.43 7.96 -21.65
CA SER A 149 -6.88 6.85 -22.42
C SER A 149 -6.27 5.77 -21.53
N LEU A 150 -6.75 4.53 -21.68
CA LEU A 150 -6.34 3.36 -20.89
C LEU A 150 -4.86 2.95 -21.07
N THR A 151 -4.18 3.49 -22.10
CA THR A 151 -2.86 3.08 -22.58
C THR A 151 -1.81 4.20 -22.64
N ALA A 152 -2.15 5.43 -22.23
CA ALA A 152 -1.18 6.51 -22.22
C ALA A 152 -0.12 6.27 -21.12
N ARG A 153 1.14 6.08 -21.54
CA ARG A 153 2.31 6.08 -20.64
C ARG A 153 2.51 7.51 -20.13
N ILE A 154 1.89 7.80 -19.00
CA ILE A 154 2.26 8.93 -18.12
C ILE A 154 3.05 8.31 -16.98
#